data_AF-A0A1X1TLH4-F1
#
_entry.id   AF-A0A1X1TLH4-F1
#
_cell.length_a   1.000
_cell.length_b   1.000
_cell.length_c   1.000
_cell.angle_alpha   90.00
_cell.angle_beta   90.00
_cell.angle_gamma   90.00
#
_symmetry.space_group_name_H-M   'P 1'
#
loop_
_entity.id
_entity.type
_entity.pdbx_description
1 polymer ?
#
loop_
_entity_poly.entity_id
_entity_poly.type
_entity_poly.pdbx_seq_one_letter_code
_entity_poly.pdbx_strand_id
1 'polypeptide(L)'
;MNNRIVMVLSAASAVALCACGGSEPALGTRTAQVSLNGTATARIPVECSQTGWTWFISDFGEQTRGFSASVSTGENITAHSVEIRDLEGFTGAYWEGTVGDGKATIDNSRITIAGTAKGSFAANPSTAAEANYEITTTC
;
A
#
# COMPACT_ATOMS: atom_id res chain seq x y z
N MET A 1 -69.63 -29.88 9.23
CA MET A 1 -69.85 -29.37 7.86
C MET A 1 -68.51 -29.02 7.27
N ASN A 2 -68.12 -29.73 6.21
CA ASN A 2 -66.93 -29.48 5.41
C ASN A 2 -66.96 -28.07 4.83
N ASN A 3 -65.83 -27.38 4.76
CA ASN A 3 -65.50 -26.73 3.51
C ASN A 3 -63.99 -26.71 3.25
N ARG A 4 -63.63 -27.24 2.08
CA ARG A 4 -62.30 -27.31 1.50
C ARG A 4 -62.10 -26.00 0.75
N ILE A 5 -61.02 -25.27 0.99
CA ILE A 5 -60.56 -24.23 0.05
C ILE A 5 -59.07 -24.42 -0.23
N VAL A 6 -58.79 -24.30 -1.52
CA VAL A 6 -57.66 -24.72 -2.32
C VAL A 6 -56.43 -23.80 -2.14
N MET A 7 -55.27 -24.38 -2.40
CA MET A 7 -53.93 -23.79 -2.51
C MET A 7 -53.87 -22.48 -3.31
N VAL A 8 -52.99 -21.58 -2.89
CA VAL A 8 -52.19 -20.75 -3.80
C VAL A 8 -50.73 -20.80 -3.35
N LEU A 9 -49.90 -21.47 -4.13
CA LEU A 9 -48.44 -21.36 -4.07
C LEU A 9 -48.05 -19.98 -4.61
N SER A 10 -47.42 -19.15 -3.79
CA SER A 10 -46.62 -18.01 -4.25
C SER A 10 -45.20 -18.19 -3.73
N ALA A 11 -44.38 -18.84 -4.57
CA ALA A 11 -42.94 -18.88 -4.41
C ALA A 11 -42.37 -17.48 -4.69
N ALA A 12 -41.96 -16.76 -3.64
CA ALA A 12 -41.16 -15.56 -3.77
C ALA A 12 -39.71 -15.90 -3.37
N SER A 13 -38.91 -16.21 -4.38
CA SER A 13 -37.47 -16.43 -4.25
C SER A 13 -36.79 -15.15 -3.77
N ALA A 14 -36.43 -15.09 -2.49
CA ALA A 14 -35.57 -14.03 -1.97
C ALA A 14 -34.12 -14.36 -2.34
N VAL A 15 -33.52 -13.45 -3.12
CA VAL A 15 -32.18 -13.54 -3.70
C VAL A 15 -31.15 -13.55 -2.57
N ALA A 16 -30.41 -14.65 -2.43
CA ALA A 16 -29.24 -14.70 -1.56
C ALA A 16 -28.12 -13.88 -2.21
N LEU A 17 -27.84 -12.68 -1.68
CA LEU A 17 -26.62 -11.95 -2.01
C LEU A 17 -25.46 -12.62 -1.27
N CYS A 18 -24.81 -13.59 -1.93
CA CYS A 18 -23.49 -14.05 -1.52
C CYS A 18 -22.50 -12.90 -1.77
N ALA A 19 -22.26 -12.07 -0.76
CA ALA A 19 -21.09 -11.19 -0.73
C ALA A 19 -19.84 -12.01 -0.39
N CYS A 20 -19.45 -12.91 -1.29
CA CYS A 20 -18.15 -13.56 -1.25
C CYS A 20 -17.21 -12.80 -2.19
N GLY A 21 -16.47 -11.84 -1.63
CA GLY A 21 -15.50 -11.05 -2.40
C GLY A 21 -14.45 -10.37 -1.54
N GLY A 22 -14.25 -10.81 -0.29
CA GLY A 22 -13.03 -10.47 0.43
C GLY A 22 -11.92 -11.34 -0.13
N SER A 23 -11.05 -10.80 -0.98
CA SER A 23 -9.84 -11.49 -1.44
C SER A 23 -9.09 -11.99 -0.21
N GLU A 24 -9.06 -13.30 -0.02
CA GLU A 24 -8.29 -13.93 1.05
C GLU A 24 -6.82 -13.56 0.84
N PRO A 25 -6.12 -12.96 1.83
CA PRO A 25 -4.70 -12.70 1.70
C PRO A 25 -4.00 -14.06 1.55
N ALA A 26 -3.46 -14.30 0.36
CA ALA A 26 -2.73 -15.52 0.06
C ALA A 26 -1.52 -15.60 0.99
N LEU A 27 -1.62 -16.51 1.97
CA LEU A 27 -0.54 -17.11 2.78
C LEU A 27 0.73 -16.24 2.93
N GLY A 28 0.81 -15.46 4.02
CA GLY A 28 2.03 -14.74 4.39
C GLY A 28 2.19 -13.35 3.76
N THR A 29 1.12 -12.76 3.24
CA THR A 29 1.12 -11.44 2.59
C THR A 29 1.57 -10.35 3.58
N ARG A 30 2.85 -9.96 3.52
CA ARG A 30 3.35 -8.76 4.18
C ARG A 30 2.61 -7.56 3.60
N THR A 31 2.28 -6.59 4.44
CA THR A 31 1.65 -5.36 3.99
C THR A 31 2.43 -4.16 4.49
N ALA A 32 2.55 -3.15 3.65
CA ALA A 32 3.06 -1.85 4.03
C ALA A 32 1.90 -0.88 4.24
N GLN A 33 1.95 -0.12 5.33
CA GLN A 33 1.12 1.07 5.50
C GLN A 33 1.89 2.25 4.90
N VAL A 34 1.24 2.97 3.99
CA VAL A 34 1.76 4.22 3.42
C VAL A 34 0.90 5.38 3.89
N SER A 35 1.53 6.47 4.30
CA SER A 35 0.87 7.75 4.55
C SER A 35 1.53 8.85 3.73
N LEU A 36 0.71 9.80 3.27
CA LEU A 36 1.15 11.03 2.64
C LEU A 36 0.63 12.22 3.45
N ASN A 37 1.52 13.15 3.77
CA ASN A 37 1.24 14.34 4.57
C ASN A 37 0.52 14.01 5.90
N GLY A 38 0.91 12.91 6.53
CA GLY A 38 0.35 12.43 7.80
C GLY A 38 -1.01 11.74 7.69
N THR A 39 -1.57 11.59 6.48
CA THR A 39 -2.84 10.89 6.25
C THR A 39 -2.56 9.48 5.73
N ALA A 40 -3.11 8.47 6.38
CA ALA A 40 -3.01 7.09 5.92
C ALA A 40 -3.70 6.95 4.55
N THR A 41 -2.92 6.59 3.54
CA THR A 41 -3.35 6.60 2.14
C THR A 41 -3.64 5.20 1.62
N ALA A 42 -2.73 4.25 1.90
CA ALA A 42 -2.84 2.92 1.33
C ALA A 42 -2.27 1.85 2.26
N ARG A 43 -2.88 0.67 2.23
CA ARG A 43 -2.29 -0.57 2.76
C ARG A 43 -2.02 -1.50 1.59
N ILE A 44 -0.76 -1.72 1.29
CA ILE A 44 -0.31 -2.34 0.05
C ILE A 44 0.35 -3.68 0.37
N PRO A 45 -0.07 -4.80 -0.26
CA PRO A 45 0.69 -6.05 -0.25
C PRO A 45 2.09 -5.84 -0.81
N VAL A 46 3.13 -6.28 -0.09
CA VAL A 46 4.52 -6.08 -0.49
C VAL A 46 5.34 -7.36 -0.52
N GLU A 47 6.28 -7.39 -1.46
CA GLU A 47 7.39 -8.33 -1.48
C GLU A 47 8.64 -7.65 -0.89
N CYS A 48 9.39 -8.40 -0.10
CA CYS A 48 10.69 -7.97 0.41
C CYS A 48 11.76 -8.94 -0.10
N SER A 49 12.80 -8.41 -0.74
CA SER A 49 13.99 -9.17 -1.11
C SER A 49 15.23 -8.53 -0.49
N GLN A 50 16.28 -9.31 -0.26
CA GLN A 50 17.49 -8.86 0.43
C GLN A 50 18.74 -9.19 -0.40
N THR A 51 19.64 -8.23 -0.54
CA THR A 51 20.99 -8.44 -1.08
C THR A 51 22.00 -7.79 -0.13
N GLY A 52 22.83 -8.62 0.52
CA GLY A 52 23.69 -8.15 1.60
C GLY A 52 22.85 -7.56 2.75
N TRP A 53 23.13 -6.32 3.14
CA TRP A 53 22.37 -5.61 4.17
C TRP A 53 21.20 -4.78 3.63
N THR A 54 21.03 -4.73 2.30
CA THR A 54 20.00 -3.91 1.67
C THR A 54 18.75 -4.74 1.43
N TRP A 55 17.63 -4.24 1.92
CA TRP A 55 16.29 -4.70 1.62
C TRP A 55 15.70 -3.86 0.49
N PHE A 56 15.06 -4.54 -0.45
CA PHE A 56 14.23 -3.96 -1.49
C PHE A 56 12.78 -4.34 -1.19
N ILE A 57 11.93 -3.33 -1.13
CA ILE A 57 10.52 -3.45 -0.75
C ILE A 57 9.71 -2.91 -1.93
N SER A 58 8.78 -3.70 -2.45
CA SER A 58 7.95 -3.29 -3.58
C SER A 58 6.54 -3.85 -3.47
N ASP A 59 5.58 -3.14 -4.04
CA ASP A 59 4.21 -3.64 -4.22
C ASP A 59 4.17 -4.90 -5.12
N PHE A 60 3.16 -5.74 -4.91
CA PHE A 60 2.87 -6.88 -5.79
C PHE A 60 2.10 -6.45 -7.05
N GLY A 61 2.53 -6.94 -8.22
CA GLY A 61 1.76 -6.84 -9.47
C GLY A 61 2.24 -5.74 -10.41
N GLU A 62 1.34 -5.27 -11.29
CA GLU A 62 1.68 -4.24 -12.27
C GLU A 62 1.84 -2.88 -11.57
N GLN A 63 3.06 -2.33 -11.68
CA GLN A 63 3.61 -1.14 -10.99
C GLN A 63 2.92 0.21 -11.30
N THR A 64 1.65 0.20 -11.70
CA THR A 64 0.91 1.40 -12.10
C THR A 64 0.56 2.32 -10.93
N ARG A 65 0.33 1.76 -9.73
CA ARG A 65 0.18 2.52 -8.48
C ARG A 65 0.81 1.77 -7.32
N GLY A 66 1.49 2.49 -6.44
CA GLY A 66 2.12 1.88 -5.28
C GLY A 66 3.39 2.60 -4.86
N PHE A 67 4.34 1.83 -4.37
CA PHE A 67 5.66 2.36 -4.02
C PHE A 67 6.74 1.29 -4.11
N SER A 68 7.97 1.73 -4.32
CA SER A 68 9.17 0.91 -4.13
C SER A 68 10.11 1.64 -3.20
N ALA A 69 10.85 0.89 -2.39
CA ALA A 69 11.80 1.45 -1.44
C ALA A 69 13.01 0.55 -1.28
N SER A 70 14.14 1.16 -0.91
CA SER A 70 15.34 0.42 -0.52
C SER A 70 15.95 0.97 0.77
N VAL A 71 16.34 0.05 1.64
CA VAL A 71 16.85 0.37 2.99
C VAL A 71 17.95 -0.59 3.38
N SER A 72 19.08 -0.08 3.86
CA SER A 72 20.12 -0.90 4.49
C SER A 72 19.84 -1.06 5.98
N THR A 73 20.01 -2.27 6.49
CA THR A 73 19.79 -2.65 7.89
C THR A 73 21.05 -3.25 8.54
N GLY A 74 22.23 -2.84 8.05
CA GLY A 74 23.53 -3.27 8.55
C GLY A 74 23.97 -2.50 9.80
N GLU A 75 25.25 -2.12 9.88
CA GLU A 75 25.77 -1.32 11.01
C GLU A 75 25.05 0.03 11.16
N ASN A 76 24.66 0.63 10.03
CA ASN A 76 23.85 1.83 10.00
C ASN A 76 22.55 1.54 9.25
N ILE A 77 21.43 2.02 9.82
CA ILE A 77 20.13 1.95 9.18
C ILE A 77 19.99 3.17 8.26
N THR A 78 19.92 2.93 6.96
CA THR A 78 19.92 3.99 5.94
C THR A 78 18.84 3.76 4.91
N ALA A 79 18.01 4.78 4.67
CA ALA A 79 17.08 4.80 3.54
C ALA A 79 17.82 5.25 2.27
N HIS A 80 17.84 4.43 1.23
CA HIS A 80 18.52 4.76 -0.02
C HIS A 80 17.57 5.35 -1.05
N SER A 81 16.34 4.83 -1.14
CA SER A 81 15.35 5.35 -2.08
C SER A 81 13.92 5.06 -1.66
N VAL A 82 13.02 5.92 -2.12
CA VAL A 82 11.56 5.71 -2.13
C VAL A 82 11.03 6.28 -3.44
N GLU A 83 10.23 5.52 -4.16
CA GLU A 83 9.48 5.99 -5.31
C GLU A 83 8.00 5.74 -5.04
N ILE A 84 7.19 6.78 -5.15
CA ILE A 84 5.74 6.74 -4.96
C ILE A 84 5.09 6.95 -6.33
N ARG A 85 4.13 6.09 -6.65
CA ARG A 85 3.41 6.10 -7.93
C ARG A 85 1.92 6.21 -7.68
N ASP A 86 1.35 7.35 -8.05
CA ASP A 86 -0.09 7.62 -8.08
C ASP A 86 -0.83 7.19 -6.79
N LEU A 87 -0.29 7.60 -5.64
CA LEU A 87 -0.96 7.45 -4.34
C LEU A 87 -1.59 8.79 -3.96
N GLU A 88 -2.93 8.83 -3.79
CA GLU A 88 -3.72 10.08 -3.71
C GLU A 88 -3.40 11.07 -4.85
N GLY A 89 -3.09 10.56 -6.05
CA GLY A 89 -2.70 11.37 -7.18
C GLY A 89 -1.30 11.96 -7.10
N PHE A 90 -0.48 11.62 -6.09
CA PHE A 90 0.92 12.03 -6.01
C PHE A 90 1.85 10.99 -6.65
N THR A 91 2.79 11.47 -7.46
CA THR A 91 3.91 10.67 -7.98
C THR A 91 5.20 11.44 -7.72
N GLY A 92 6.19 10.79 -7.11
CA GLY A 92 7.44 11.45 -6.73
C GLY A 92 8.45 10.49 -6.13
N ALA A 93 9.65 11.00 -5.86
CA ALA A 93 10.74 10.18 -5.36
C ALA A 93 11.60 10.87 -4.30
N TYR A 94 12.23 10.02 -3.51
CA TYR A 94 13.42 10.27 -2.72
C TYR A 94 14.55 9.37 -3.24
N TRP A 95 15.73 9.96 -3.44
CA TRP A 95 16.97 9.25 -3.74
C TRP A 95 18.10 9.88 -2.94
N GLU A 96 18.77 9.06 -2.12
CA GLU A 96 19.87 9.49 -1.26
C GLU A 96 20.90 10.32 -2.04
N GLY A 97 21.24 11.49 -1.49
CA GLY A 97 22.24 12.39 -2.06
C GLY A 97 21.82 13.15 -3.33
N THR A 98 20.56 13.03 -3.79
CA THR A 98 20.11 13.72 -5.01
C THR A 98 18.78 14.46 -4.87
N VAL A 99 17.69 13.79 -4.49
CA VAL A 99 16.36 14.39 -4.46
C VAL A 99 15.58 13.94 -3.24
N GLY A 100 14.87 14.90 -2.64
CA GLY A 100 14.09 14.63 -1.44
C GLY A 100 14.96 14.31 -0.23
N ASP A 101 14.30 13.85 0.82
CA ASP A 101 14.94 13.42 2.06
C ASP A 101 14.34 12.09 2.51
N GLY A 102 15.13 11.29 3.21
CA GLY A 102 14.69 9.98 3.69
C GLY A 102 15.53 9.50 4.85
N LYS A 103 14.87 8.88 5.83
CA LYS A 103 15.48 8.21 6.96
C LYS A 103 14.77 6.89 7.19
N ALA A 104 15.51 5.93 7.72
CA ALA A 104 14.96 4.64 8.09
C ALA A 104 15.22 4.35 9.57
N THR A 105 14.28 3.63 10.19
CA THR A 105 14.42 3.08 11.54
C THR A 105 13.90 1.66 11.56
N ILE A 106 14.36 0.88 12.54
CA ILE A 106 13.88 -0.47 12.79
C ILE A 106 13.54 -0.58 14.27
N ASP A 107 12.32 -1.01 14.55
CA ASP A 107 11.87 -1.35 15.90
C ASP A 107 11.13 -2.69 15.85
N ASN A 108 11.60 -3.70 16.58
CA ASN A 108 10.98 -5.04 16.65
C ASN A 108 10.60 -5.61 15.25
N SER A 109 11.56 -5.60 14.32
CA SER A 109 11.38 -6.04 12.91
C SER A 109 10.44 -5.18 12.06
N ARG A 110 9.92 -4.08 12.59
CA ARG A 110 9.19 -3.08 11.81
C ARG A 110 10.16 -2.07 11.23
N ILE A 111 10.23 -2.05 9.91
CA ILE A 111 10.96 -1.05 9.14
C ILE A 111 10.03 0.15 8.95
N THR A 112 10.52 1.33 9.32
CA THR A 112 9.84 2.60 9.04
C THR A 112 10.76 3.47 8.19
N ILE A 113 10.30 3.87 7.01
CA ILE A 113 10.99 4.78 6.10
C ILE A 113 10.16 6.06 6.00
N ALA A 114 10.73 7.19 6.37
CA ALA A 114 10.02 8.46 6.38
C ALA A 114 10.88 9.60 5.83
N GLY A 115 10.24 10.60 5.23
CA GLY A 115 10.92 11.76 4.68
C GLY A 115 10.04 12.56 3.73
N THR A 116 10.67 13.18 2.75
CA THR A 116 10.01 14.05 1.76
C THR A 116 10.35 13.57 0.36
N ALA A 117 9.33 13.26 -0.43
CA ALA A 117 9.45 12.95 -1.84
C ALA A 117 9.19 14.20 -2.68
N LYS A 118 9.98 14.43 -3.74
CA LYS A 118 9.74 15.50 -4.71
C LYS A 118 9.10 14.91 -5.96
N GLY A 119 8.11 15.59 -6.52
CA GLY A 119 7.31 15.06 -7.62
C GLY A 119 6.25 16.03 -8.10
N SER A 120 5.07 15.50 -8.44
CA SER A 120 3.90 16.29 -8.83
C SER A 120 2.59 15.55 -8.52
N PHE A 121 1.49 16.29 -8.55
CA PHE A 121 0.15 15.73 -8.46
C PHE A 121 -0.47 15.59 -9.86
N ALA A 122 -1.22 14.51 -10.10
CA ALA A 122 -1.90 14.24 -11.36
C ALA A 122 -2.87 15.38 -11.78
N ALA A 123 -3.42 16.13 -10.81
CA ALA A 123 -4.25 17.30 -11.08
C ALA A 123 -3.47 18.47 -11.71
N ASN A 124 -2.16 18.58 -11.44
CA ASN A 124 -1.28 19.64 -11.95
C ASN A 124 0.11 19.08 -12.24
N PRO A 125 0.26 18.23 -13.28
CA PRO A 125 1.48 17.43 -13.48
C PRO A 125 2.71 18.27 -13.88
N SER A 126 2.51 19.46 -14.43
CA SER A 126 3.58 20.40 -14.81
C SER A 126 4.15 21.21 -13.64
N THR A 127 3.53 21.13 -12.46
CA THR A 127 3.93 21.91 -11.29
C THR A 127 4.66 21.00 -10.30
N ALA A 128 5.89 21.37 -9.97
CA ALA A 128 6.65 20.69 -8.93
C ALA A 128 5.93 20.77 -7.59
N ALA A 129 5.85 19.64 -6.90
CA ALA A 129 5.26 19.50 -5.59
C ALA A 129 6.10 18.55 -4.73
N GLU A 130 5.79 18.53 -3.44
CA GLU A 130 6.46 17.68 -2.47
C GLU A 130 5.42 17.04 -1.57
N ALA A 131 5.70 15.83 -1.10
CA ALA A 131 4.87 15.15 -0.13
C ALA A 131 5.74 14.56 0.96
N ASN A 132 5.34 14.78 2.21
CA ASN A 132 5.90 14.04 3.33
C ASN A 132 5.35 12.62 3.26
N TYR A 133 6.21 11.60 3.31
CA TYR A 133 5.80 10.22 3.29
C TYR A 133 6.25 9.51 4.55
N GLU A 134 5.48 8.51 4.95
CA GLU A 134 5.89 7.47 5.89
C GLU A 134 5.40 6.12 5.39
N ILE A 135 6.34 5.18 5.31
CA ILE A 135 6.10 3.80 4.89
C ILE A 135 6.52 2.90 6.03
N THR A 136 5.60 2.09 6.52
CA THR A 136 5.84 1.14 7.61
C THR A 136 5.52 -0.27 7.14
N THR A 137 6.47 -1.20 7.28
CA THR A 137 6.26 -2.61 6.94
C THR A 137 7.10 -3.53 7.83
N THR A 138 6.82 -4.83 7.75
CA THR A 138 7.67 -5.87 8.31
C THR A 138 8.24 -6.72 7.18
N CYS A 139 9.56 -6.71 7.05
CA CYS A 139 10.33 -7.65 6.28
C CYS A 139 11.10 -8.52 7.29
#